data_AF-A0A0F2JIF2-F1
#
_entry.id   AF-A0A0F2JIF2-F1
#
_cell.length_a   1.000
_cell.length_b   1.000
_cell.length_c   1.000
_cell.angle_alpha   90.00
_cell.angle_beta   90.00
_cell.angle_gamma   90.00
#
_symmetry.space_group_name_H-M   'P 1'
#
loop_
_entity.id
_entity.type
_entity.pdbx_description
1 polymer ?
#
loop_
_entity_poly.entity_id
_entity_poly.type
_entity_poly.pdbx_seq_one_letter_code
_entity_poly.pdbx_strand_id
1 'polypeptide(L)' 'MVLISRQMSMIPRIHELVQQGSQFIIATHSPIIMAYPHARIYQIQERFEIVKYEETDHYQIMRAFMNNTQKMLDILME' A
#
# COMPACT_ATOMS: atom_id res chain seq x y z
N MET A 1 2.29 13.52 13.29
CA MET A 1 2.41 12.10 13.72
C MET A 1 1.02 11.46 13.95
N VAL A 2 0.06 11.58 13.01
CA VAL A 2 -1.34 11.09 13.17
C VAL A 2 -1.93 10.48 11.88
N LEU A 3 -1.31 10.65 10.70
CA LEU A 3 -1.87 10.14 9.43
C LEU A 3 -1.58 8.65 9.20
N ILE A 4 -0.35 8.20 9.50
CA ILE A 4 0.05 6.78 9.37
C ILE A 4 -0.77 5.89 10.32
N SER A 5 -1.02 6.36 11.55
CA SER A 5 -1.80 5.60 12.54
C SER A 5 -3.25 5.36 12.11
N ARG A 6 -3.88 6.30 11.38
CA ARG A 6 -5.24 6.13 10.87
C ARG A 6 -5.34 5.03 9.82
N GLN A 7 -4.39 4.97 8.87
CA GLN A 7 -4.38 3.90 7.88
C GLN A 7 -4.14 2.53 8.51
N MET A 8 -3.26 2.45 9.52
CA MET A 8 -3.05 1.22 10.28
C MET A 8 -4.31 0.78 11.05
N SER A 9 -5.11 1.71 11.56
CA SER A 9 -6.38 1.40 12.24
C SER A 9 -7.48 0.86 11.30
N MET A 10 -7.38 1.07 9.99
CA MET A 10 -8.33 0.52 9.02
C MET A 10 -8.15 -0.99 8.83
N ILE A 11 -6.93 -1.51 8.88
CA ILE A 11 -6.65 -2.94 8.70
C ILE A 11 -7.46 -3.84 9.65
N PRO A 12 -7.41 -3.66 10.99
CA PRO A 12 -8.17 -4.51 11.90
C PRO A 12 -9.67 -4.36 11.67
N ARG A 13 -10.15 -3.15 11.35
CA ARG A 13 -11.58 -2.92 11.08
C ARG A 13 -12.06 -3.64 9.81
N ILE A 14 -11.27 -3.58 8.73
CA ILE A 14 -11.55 -4.34 7.51
C ILE A 14 -11.53 -5.84 7.83
N HIS A 15 -10.56 -6.31 8.61
CA HIS A 15 -10.44 -7.72 8.98
C HIS A 15 -11.66 -8.25 9.73
N GLU A 16 -12.15 -7.51 10.74
CA GLU A 16 -13.38 -7.85 11.46
C GLU A 16 -14.58 -8.01 10.52
N LEU A 17 -14.76 -7.06 9.60
CA LEU A 17 -15.90 -7.05 8.69
C LEU A 17 -15.81 -8.17 7.64
N VAL A 18 -14.60 -8.47 7.17
CA VAL A 18 -14.35 -9.62 6.28
C VAL A 18 -14.67 -10.94 6.99
N GLN A 19 -14.29 -11.09 8.26
CA GLN A 19 -14.66 -12.27 9.07
C GLN A 19 -16.17 -12.40 9.26
N GLN A 20 -16.91 -11.29 9.22
CA GLN A 20 -18.38 -11.27 9.24
C GLN A 20 -19.01 -11.49 7.86
N GLY A 21 -18.22 -11.80 6.83
CA GLY A 21 -18.70 -12.10 5.48
C GLY A 21 -18.80 -10.87 4.56
N SER A 22 -18.31 -9.72 4.97
CA SER A 22 -18.28 -8.53 4.11
C SER A 22 -17.20 -8.64 3.04
N GLN A 23 -17.48 -8.10 1.85
CA GLN A 23 -16.50 -7.97 0.76
C GLN A 23 -16.16 -6.50 0.55
N PHE A 24 -14.87 -6.22 0.31
CA PHE A 24 -14.37 -4.86 0.10
C PHE A 24 -13.70 -4.72 -1.26
N ILE A 25 -14.00 -3.61 -1.94
CA ILE A 25 -13.25 -3.12 -3.10
C ILE A 25 -12.69 -1.76 -2.68
N ILE A 26 -11.37 -1.63 -2.68
CA ILE A 26 -10.68 -0.44 -2.17
C ILE A 26 -9.76 0.10 -3.26
N ALA A 27 -10.00 1.33 -3.71
CA ALA A 27 -9.05 2.08 -4.52
C ALA A 27 -8.12 2.86 -3.59
N THR A 28 -6.81 2.57 -3.62
CA THR A 28 -5.85 3.20 -2.71
C THR A 28 -4.44 3.26 -3.31
N HIS A 29 -3.70 4.29 -2.91
CA HIS A 29 -2.26 4.43 -3.15
C HIS A 29 -1.44 4.09 -1.91
N SER A 30 -2.09 3.67 -0.80
CA SER A 30 -1.42 3.36 0.46
C SER A 30 -0.82 1.95 0.44
N PRO A 31 0.51 1.79 0.56
CA PRO A 31 1.13 0.48 0.75
C PRO A 31 0.63 -0.22 2.02
N ILE A 32 0.27 0.55 3.06
CA ILE A 32 -0.22 0.00 4.33
C ILE A 32 -1.52 -0.78 4.10
N ILE A 33 -2.47 -0.20 3.37
CA ILE A 33 -3.75 -0.88 3.08
C ILE A 33 -3.55 -2.02 2.08
N MET A 34 -2.71 -1.84 1.07
CA MET A 34 -2.38 -2.89 0.10
C MET A 34 -1.72 -4.13 0.73
N ALA A 35 -1.06 -3.97 1.88
CA ALA A 35 -0.46 -5.06 2.65
C ALA A 35 -1.48 -5.96 3.39
N TYR A 36 -2.79 -5.71 3.26
CA TYR A 36 -3.80 -6.57 3.88
C TYR A 36 -3.66 -8.03 3.41
N PRO A 37 -3.60 -9.01 4.33
CA PRO A 37 -3.45 -10.41 3.96
C PRO A 37 -4.58 -10.90 3.04
N HIS A 38 -4.24 -11.72 2.04
CA HIS A 38 -5.20 -12.29 1.08
C HIS A 38 -5.87 -11.26 0.15
N ALA A 39 -5.43 -10.00 0.14
CA ALA A 39 -5.88 -9.04 -0.86
C ALA A 39 -5.43 -9.46 -2.27
N ARG A 40 -6.33 -9.33 -3.25
CA ARG A 40 -5.97 -9.37 -4.68
C ARG A 40 -5.77 -7.94 -5.15
N ILE A 41 -4.53 -7.60 -5.49
CA ILE A 41 -4.18 -6.24 -5.90
C ILE A 41 -4.30 -6.14 -7.41
N TYR A 42 -5.11 -5.18 -7.86
CA TYR A 42 -5.20 -4.78 -9.26
C TYR A 42 -4.47 -3.45 -9.41
N GLN A 43 -3.41 -3.45 -10.21
CA GLN A 43 -2.73 -2.24 -10.63
C GLN A 43 -3.40 -1.72 -11.90
N ILE A 44 -3.77 -0.44 -11.88
CA ILE A 44 -4.44 0.23 -12.98
C ILE A 44 -3.42 1.13 -13.65
N GLN A 45 -2.99 0.74 -14.86
CA GLN A 45 -2.20 1.58 -15.77
C GLN A 45 -2.96 1.71 -17.09
N GLU A 46 -2.31 1.46 -18.23
CA GLU A 46 -2.99 1.32 -19.53
C GLU A 46 -3.89 0.07 -19.59
N ARG A 47 -3.59 -0.93 -18.74
CA ARG A 47 -4.35 -2.18 -18.57
C ARG A 47 -4.53 -2.46 -17.09
N PHE A 48 -5.46 -3.36 -16.77
CA PHE A 48 -5.63 -3.91 -15.43
C PHE A 48 -4.77 -5.15 -15.27
N GLU A 49 -3.85 -5.12 -14.30
CA GLU A 49 -2.94 -6.23 -14.05
C GLU A 49 -3.02 -6.67 -12.59
N ILE A 50 -2.97 -7.99 -12.36
CA ILE A 50 -2.87 -8.53 -11.01
C ILE A 50 -1.40 -8.62 -10.65
N VAL A 51 -1.02 -7.95 -9.57
CA VAL A 51 0.36 -7.87 -9.10
C VAL A 51 0.46 -8.32 -7.64
N LYS A 52 1.64 -8.77 -7.23
CA LYS A 52 1.94 -8.95 -5.80
C LYS A 52 2.13 -7.60 -5.13
N TYR A 53 1.97 -7.57 -3.81
CA TYR A 53 2.18 -6.36 -3.02
C TYR A 53 3.58 -5.76 -3.25
N GLU A 54 4.60 -6.60 -3.28
CA GLU A 54 6.00 -6.21 -3.46
C GLU A 54 6.31 -5.70 -4.87
N GLU A 55 5.47 -6.06 -5.84
CA GLU A 55 5.62 -5.65 -7.24
C GLU A 55 4.99 -4.27 -7.47
N THR A 56 4.10 -3.80 -6.58
CA THR A 56 3.45 -2.49 -6.73
C THR A 56 4.45 -1.34 -6.73
N ASP A 57 4.22 -0.33 -7.59
CA ASP A 57 5.07 0.87 -7.67
C ASP A 57 5.21 1.56 -6.31
N HIS A 58 4.10 1.66 -5.57
CA HIS A 58 4.06 2.32 -4.27
C HIS A 58 4.92 1.58 -3.23
N TYR A 59 4.91 0.24 -3.23
CA TYR A 59 5.80 -0.53 -2.38
C TYR A 59 7.26 -0.32 -2.77
N GLN A 60 7.58 -0.45 -4.06
CA GLN A 60 8.96 -0.36 -4.54
C GLN A 60 9.57 1.02 -4.24
N ILE A 61 8.84 2.09 -4.54
CA ILE A 61 9.27 3.48 -4.27
C ILE A 61 9.45 3.70 -2.77
N MET A 62 8.46 3.30 -1.95
CA MET A 62 8.56 3.51 -0.50
C MET A 62 9.71 2.71 0.11
N ARG A 63 9.92 1.46 -0.33
CA ARG A 63 11.05 0.63 0.10
C ARG A 63 12.39 1.22 -0.33
N ALA A 64 12.51 1.69 -1.57
CA ALA A 64 13.72 2.31 -2.07
C ALA A 64 14.07 3.58 -1.28
N PHE A 65 13.07 4.43 -1.01
CA PHE A 65 13.23 5.63 -0.17
C PHE A 65 13.67 5.28 1.24
N MET A 66 12.97 4.38 1.93
CA MET A 66 13.32 4.01 3.31
C MET A 66 14.71 3.36 3.43
N ASN A 67 15.14 2.61 2.42
CA ASN A 67 16.45 1.95 2.44
C ASN A 67 17.61 2.89 2.10
N ASN A 68 17.36 3.99 1.39
CA ASN A 68 18.40 4.90 0.89
C ASN A 68 18.02 6.38 1.07
N THR A 69 17.44 6.74 2.21
CA THR A 69 16.81 8.05 2.42
C THR A 69 17.73 9.22 2.08
N GLN A 70 18.94 9.27 2.64
CA GLN A 70 19.86 10.40 2.44
C GLN A 70 20.23 10.56 0.97
N LYS A 71 20.66 9.47 0.32
CA LYS A 71 21.02 9.47 -1.10
C LYS A 71 19.86 9.90 -2.00
N MET A 72 18.64 9.46 -1.69
CA MET A 72 17.45 9.86 -2.44
C MET A 72 17.14 11.35 -2.24
N LEU A 73 17.31 11.88 -1.02
CA LEU A 73 17.14 13.31 -0.76
C LEU A 73 18.17 14.14 -1.50
N ASP A 74 19.43 13.71 -1.53
CA ASP A 74 20.50 14.40 -2.25
C ASP A 74 20.16 14.52 -3.75
N ILE A 75 19.72 13.43 -4.39
CA ILE A 75 19.31 13.40 -5.81
C ILE A 75 18.09 14.31 -6.09
N LEU A 76 17.13 14.38 -5.16
CA LEU A 76 15.88 15.15 -5.34
C LEU A 76 16.03 16.65 -5.05
N MET A 77 17.11 17.04 -4.36
CA MET A 77 17.37 18.42 -3.93
C MET A 77 18.53 19.09 -4.68
N GLU A 78 19.22 18.36 -5.56
CA GLU A 78 20.09 18.90 -6.61
C GLU A 78 19.29 19.44 -7.80
#